data_AF-A0A8I0SR16-F1
#
_entry.id   AF-A0A8I0SR16-F1
#
_cell.length_a   1.000
_cell.length_b   1.000
_cell.length_c   1.000
_cell.angle_alpha   90.00
_cell.angle_beta   90.00
_cell.angle_gamma   90.00
#
_symmetry.space_group_name_H-M   'P 1'
#
loop_
_entity.id
_entity.type
_entity.pdbx_description
1 polymer ?
#
loop_
_entity_poly.entity_id
_entity_poly.type
_entity_poly.pdbx_seq_one_letter_code
_entity_poly.pdbx_strand_id
1 'polypeptide(L)'
;VAPACKTLFAQRGIPIHKVSRRMEADLPGDRHMEIDLFVVNTDTVSLVEVKSKLTIEDVREHMVRMSEFKEFFPEYADKKAIGAVAGMVVEENVIRFAIRNGLFVMVQAGDSVHLANDEAFVPRTW
;
A
#
# COMPACT_ATOMS: atom_id res chain seq x y z
N VAL A 1 2.08 11.82 -3.19
CA VAL A 1 1.45 10.48 -2.99
C VAL A 1 0.16 10.56 -2.18
N ALA A 2 0.18 10.92 -0.89
CA ALA A 2 -1.01 10.85 -0.01
C ALA A 2 -2.31 11.51 -0.55
N PRO A 3 -2.29 12.72 -1.14
CA PRO A 3 -3.50 13.31 -1.70
C PRO A 3 -4.07 12.50 -2.88
N ALA A 4 -3.20 11.89 -3.68
CA ALA A 4 -3.60 11.13 -4.87
C ALA A 4 -4.26 9.79 -4.52
N CYS A 5 -3.95 9.19 -3.36
CA CYS A 5 -4.54 7.91 -2.93
C CYS A 5 -6.07 7.97 -2.91
N LYS A 6 -6.66 9.09 -2.46
CA LYS A 6 -8.13 9.25 -2.41
C LYS A 6 -8.76 9.11 -3.79
N THR A 7 -8.22 9.84 -4.76
CA THR A 7 -8.74 9.86 -6.14
C THR A 7 -8.47 8.53 -6.83
N LEU A 8 -7.24 8.02 -6.75
CA LEU A 8 -6.82 6.82 -7.48
C LEU A 8 -7.54 5.57 -6.99
N PHE A 9 -7.71 5.38 -5.68
CA PHE A 9 -8.46 4.24 -5.17
C PHE A 9 -9.97 4.37 -5.39
N ALA A 10 -10.53 5.58 -5.32
CA ALA A 10 -11.93 5.79 -5.67
C ALA A 10 -12.23 5.41 -7.13
N GLN A 11 -11.32 5.70 -8.07
CA GLN A 11 -11.42 5.27 -9.47
C GLN A 11 -11.39 3.74 -9.63
N ARG A 12 -10.83 3.02 -8.65
CA ARG A 12 -10.84 1.55 -8.59
C ARG A 12 -12.03 0.98 -7.82
N GLY A 13 -13.03 1.81 -7.51
CA GLY A 13 -14.20 1.39 -6.73
C GLY A 13 -13.93 1.22 -5.23
N ILE A 14 -12.82 1.75 -4.73
CA ILE A 14 -12.43 1.71 -3.30
C ILE A 14 -12.49 3.15 -2.76
N PRO A 15 -13.68 3.65 -2.38
CA PRO A 15 -13.81 5.02 -1.89
C PRO A 15 -13.11 5.16 -0.54
N ILE A 16 -12.13 6.05 -0.43
CA ILE A 16 -11.35 6.25 0.80
C ILE A 16 -12.04 7.23 1.74
N HIS A 17 -12.27 6.82 2.99
CA HIS A 17 -12.90 7.67 4.01
C HIS A 17 -11.87 8.40 4.88
N LYS A 18 -10.76 7.73 5.21
CA LYS A 18 -9.70 8.30 6.04
C LYS A 18 -8.33 7.98 5.45
N VAL A 19 -7.42 8.94 5.62
CA VAL A 19 -6.00 8.82 5.29
C VAL A 19 -5.22 9.17 6.55
N SER A 20 -4.39 8.25 7.01
CA SER A 20 -3.41 8.46 8.07
C SER A 20 -2.01 8.38 7.47
N ARG A 21 -1.08 9.19 7.98
CA ARG A 21 0.33 9.13 7.60
C ARG A 21 1.11 8.59 8.77
N ARG A 22 2.15 7.81 8.50
CA ARG A 22 3.12 7.33 9.49
C ARG A 22 2.40 6.69 10.69
N MET A 23 1.67 5.63 10.40
CA MET A 23 1.00 4.85 11.43
C MET A 23 2.00 3.85 11.99
N GLU A 24 2.19 3.87 13.30
CA GLU A 24 3.17 3.06 14.01
C GLU A 24 2.46 2.19 15.04
N ALA A 25 2.97 0.98 15.27
CA ALA A 25 2.53 0.09 16.35
C ALA A 25 3.70 -0.76 16.86
N ASP A 26 3.67 -1.02 18.16
CA ASP A 26 4.63 -1.86 18.87
C ASP A 26 3.92 -3.07 19.47
N LEU A 27 4.55 -4.24 19.34
CA LEU A 27 4.17 -5.48 20.00
C LEU A 27 5.29 -5.94 20.95
N PRO A 28 5.00 -6.79 21.95
CA PRO A 28 6.01 -7.37 22.81
C PRO A 28 7.14 -8.06 22.02
N GLY A 29 8.35 -8.04 22.57
CA GLY A 29 9.53 -8.65 21.94
C GLY A 29 10.19 -7.76 20.89
N ASP A 30 10.21 -6.44 21.10
CA ASP A 30 10.85 -5.43 20.23
C ASP A 30 10.36 -5.45 18.77
N ARG A 31 9.10 -5.84 18.57
CA ARG A 31 8.46 -5.87 17.27
C ARG A 31 7.81 -4.52 16.99
N HIS A 32 8.24 -3.88 15.92
CA HIS A 32 7.77 -2.57 15.50
C HIS A 32 7.28 -2.60 14.05
N MET A 33 6.17 -1.93 13.78
CA MET A 33 5.65 -1.73 12.43
C MET A 33 5.40 -0.26 12.17
N GLU A 34 5.97 0.27 11.09
CA GLU A 34 5.63 1.57 10.52
C GLU A 34 4.93 1.39 9.16
N ILE A 35 3.88 2.17 8.93
CA ILE A 35 3.12 2.25 7.68
C ILE A 35 3.15 3.72 7.23
N ASP A 36 3.83 4.02 6.13
CA ASP A 36 3.98 5.41 5.63
C ASP A 36 2.63 6.09 5.38
N LEU A 37 1.72 5.36 4.75
CA LEU A 37 0.39 5.82 4.39
C LEU A 37 -0.62 4.69 4.61
N PHE A 38 -1.62 4.97 5.42
CA PHE A 38 -2.71 4.05 5.72
C PHE A 38 -4.01 4.69 5.25
N VAL A 39 -4.72 4.03 4.35
CA VAL A 39 -6.02 4.49 3.87
C VAL A 39 -7.08 3.46 4.17
N VAL A 40 -8.27 3.93 4.58
CA VAL A 40 -9.32 3.04 5.06
C VAL A 40 -10.70 3.54 4.64
N ASN A 41 -11.57 2.58 4.37
CA ASN A 41 -13.00 2.78 4.23
C ASN A 41 -13.78 1.81 5.14
N THR A 42 -15.06 1.60 4.86
CA THR A 42 -15.92 0.74 5.69
C THR A 42 -15.46 -0.71 5.75
N ASP A 43 -14.98 -1.31 4.66
CA ASP A 43 -14.69 -2.74 4.57
C ASP A 43 -13.21 -3.08 4.23
N THR A 44 -12.44 -2.09 3.80
CA THR A 44 -11.11 -2.26 3.22
C THR A 44 -10.11 -1.28 3.83
N VAL A 45 -8.89 -1.78 4.07
CA VAL A 45 -7.71 -0.96 4.39
C VAL A 45 -6.66 -1.16 3.29
N SER A 46 -5.95 -0.10 2.93
CA SER A 46 -4.74 -0.20 2.15
C SER A 46 -3.56 0.38 2.93
N LEU A 47 -2.54 -0.44 3.12
CA LEU A 47 -1.23 0.02 3.55
C LEU A 47 -0.46 0.41 2.29
N VAL A 48 0.25 1.54 2.35
CA VAL A 48 1.01 2.05 1.22
C VAL A 48 2.42 2.39 1.67
N GLU A 49 3.41 1.71 1.12
CA GLU A 49 4.84 2.03 1.29
C GLU A 49 5.25 3.10 0.27
N VAL A 50 6.05 4.09 0.68
CA VAL A 50 6.50 5.18 -0.18
C VAL A 50 8.02 5.28 -0.19
N LYS A 51 8.64 5.07 -1.37
CA LYS A 51 10.09 5.21 -1.56
C LYS A 51 10.43 6.29 -2.58
N SER A 52 11.62 6.89 -2.47
CA SER A 52 12.18 7.73 -3.54
C SER A 52 12.56 6.86 -4.74
N LYS A 53 13.33 5.80 -4.50
CA LYS A 53 13.60 4.72 -5.46
C LYS A 53 13.02 3.43 -4.91
N LEU A 54 12.03 2.86 -5.59
CA LEU A 54 11.40 1.61 -5.20
C LEU A 54 12.19 0.42 -5.77
N THR A 55 12.53 -0.54 -4.93
CA THR A 55 13.25 -1.76 -5.28
C THR A 55 12.40 -3.02 -5.08
N ILE A 56 12.87 -4.16 -5.58
CA ILE A 56 12.23 -5.46 -5.30
C ILE A 56 12.25 -5.79 -3.81
N GLU A 57 13.29 -5.38 -3.08
CA GLU A 57 13.41 -5.67 -1.65
C GLU A 57 12.37 -4.88 -0.85
N ASP A 58 12.17 -3.59 -1.16
CA ASP A 58 11.09 -2.80 -0.54
C ASP A 58 9.72 -3.45 -0.73
N VAL A 59 9.47 -4.04 -1.91
CA VAL A 59 8.22 -4.76 -2.20
C VAL A 59 8.11 -6.01 -1.33
N ARG A 60 9.20 -6.76 -1.12
CA ARG A 60 9.22 -7.95 -0.25
C ARG A 60 8.98 -7.58 1.20
N GLU A 61 9.69 -6.58 1.71
CA GLU A 61 9.51 -6.06 3.06
C GLU A 61 8.06 -5.59 3.28
N HIS A 62 7.48 -4.92 2.29
CA HIS A 62 6.07 -4.52 2.36
C HIS A 62 5.12 -5.72 2.38
N MET A 63 5.39 -6.79 1.63
CA MET A 63 4.57 -8.01 1.72
C MET A 63 4.65 -8.69 3.09
N VAL A 64 5.81 -8.66 3.75
CA VAL A 64 5.96 -9.14 5.14
C VAL A 64 5.12 -8.27 6.07
N ARG A 65 5.23 -6.94 5.95
CA ARG A 65 4.40 -5.98 6.70
C ARG A 65 2.90 -6.27 6.52
N MET A 66 2.47 -6.53 5.29
CA MET A 66 1.08 -6.89 4.99
C MET A 66 0.65 -8.19 5.69
N SER A 67 1.53 -9.20 5.76
CA SER A 67 1.22 -10.48 6.42
C SER A 67 1.13 -10.39 7.94
N GLU A 68 1.83 -9.44 8.54
CA GLU A 68 1.83 -9.22 10.00
C GLU A 68 0.81 -8.15 10.44
N PHE A 69 0.28 -7.37 9.50
CA PHE A 69 -0.54 -6.18 9.79
C PHE A 69 -1.66 -6.42 10.82
N LYS A 70 -2.44 -7.49 10.65
CA LYS A 70 -3.59 -7.77 11.53
C LYS A 70 -3.19 -8.18 12.95
N GLU A 71 -1.94 -8.59 13.15
CA GLU A 71 -1.40 -8.82 14.48
C GLU A 71 -1.07 -7.51 15.19
N PHE A 72 -0.49 -6.54 14.46
CA PHE A 72 -0.17 -5.21 14.98
C PHE A 72 -1.40 -4.33 15.18
N PHE A 73 -2.42 -4.48 14.33
CA PHE A 73 -3.65 -3.67 14.35
C PHE A 73 -4.90 -4.56 14.35
N PRO A 74 -5.17 -5.27 15.47
CA PRO A 74 -6.27 -6.21 15.57
C PRO A 74 -7.65 -5.56 15.39
N GLU A 75 -7.77 -4.24 15.59
CA GLU A 75 -8.99 -3.47 15.32
C GLU A 75 -9.42 -3.45 13.84
N TYR A 76 -8.55 -3.91 12.92
CA TYR A 76 -8.86 -4.06 11.49
C TYR A 76 -8.87 -5.52 11.02
N ALA A 77 -8.94 -6.50 11.95
CA ALA A 77 -8.87 -7.93 11.61
C ALA A 77 -10.01 -8.39 10.67
N ASP A 78 -11.18 -7.76 10.75
CA ASP A 78 -12.36 -8.05 9.93
C ASP A 78 -12.34 -7.35 8.56
N LYS A 79 -11.42 -6.40 8.34
CA LYS A 79 -11.30 -5.69 7.07
C LYS A 79 -10.47 -6.47 6.05
N LYS A 80 -10.75 -6.20 4.78
CA LYS A 80 -9.90 -6.61 3.66
C LYS A 80 -8.63 -5.76 3.68
N ALA A 81 -7.49 -6.35 3.96
CA ALA A 81 -6.20 -5.67 3.86
C ALA A 81 -5.64 -5.84 2.45
N ILE A 82 -5.44 -4.74 1.74
CA ILE A 82 -4.76 -4.68 0.44
C ILE A 82 -3.49 -3.83 0.57
N GLY A 83 -2.55 -4.01 -0.35
CA GLY A 83 -1.27 -3.32 -0.30
C GLY A 83 -1.02 -2.46 -1.54
N ALA A 84 -0.26 -1.40 -1.36
CA ALA A 84 0.26 -0.59 -2.45
C ALA A 84 1.70 -0.16 -2.18
N VAL A 85 2.44 0.08 -3.26
CA VAL A 85 3.78 0.65 -3.22
C VAL A 85 3.81 1.91 -4.09
N ALA A 86 4.52 2.93 -3.64
CA ALA A 86 4.67 4.19 -4.34
C ALA A 86 6.15 4.53 -4.52
N GLY A 87 6.52 5.01 -5.71
CA GLY A 87 7.89 5.39 -6.01
C GLY A 87 8.01 6.60 -6.94
N MET A 88 9.05 7.42 -6.72
CA MET A 88 9.44 8.46 -7.69
C MET A 88 10.27 7.88 -8.84
N VAL A 89 11.15 6.93 -8.53
CA VAL A 89 11.87 6.12 -9.52
C VAL A 89 11.47 4.66 -9.32
N VAL A 90 10.84 4.08 -10.34
CA VAL A 90 10.43 2.67 -10.33
C VAL A 90 10.83 2.01 -11.63
N GLU A 91 11.73 1.04 -11.56
CA GLU A 91 12.17 0.27 -12.72
C GLU A 91 11.06 -0.72 -13.15
N GLU A 92 10.94 -1.00 -14.45
CA GLU A 92 9.83 -1.79 -15.01
C GLU A 92 9.76 -3.22 -14.43
N ASN A 93 10.91 -3.82 -14.12
CA ASN A 93 11.00 -5.10 -13.42
C ASN A 93 10.39 -5.05 -12.01
N VAL A 94 10.55 -3.94 -11.28
CA VAL A 94 9.97 -3.72 -9.95
C VAL A 94 8.45 -3.56 -10.06
N ILE A 95 7.97 -2.78 -11.05
CA ILE A 95 6.52 -2.64 -11.34
C ILE A 95 5.91 -4.02 -11.58
N ARG A 96 6.46 -4.79 -12.53
CA ARG A 96 5.97 -6.14 -12.84
C ARG A 96 6.05 -7.10 -11.65
N PHE A 97 7.03 -6.93 -10.77
CA PHE A 97 7.14 -7.76 -9.56
C PHE A 97 6.04 -7.42 -8.56
N ALA A 98 5.81 -6.15 -8.25
CA ALA A 98 4.77 -5.71 -7.33
C ALA A 98 3.35 -6.07 -7.82
N ILE A 99 3.05 -5.82 -9.10
CA ILE A 99 1.75 -6.19 -9.70
C ILE A 99 1.52 -7.70 -9.61
N ARG A 100 2.52 -8.53 -9.96
CA ARG A 100 2.39 -10.00 -9.87
C ARG A 100 2.17 -10.51 -8.45
N ASN A 101 2.60 -9.75 -7.44
CA ASN A 101 2.36 -10.07 -6.04
C ASN A 101 1.07 -9.44 -5.47
N GLY A 102 0.22 -8.86 -6.34
CA GLY A 102 -1.10 -8.38 -5.96
C GLY A 102 -1.09 -7.01 -5.28
N LEU A 103 -0.05 -6.19 -5.50
CA LEU A 103 0.03 -4.82 -5.00
C LEU A 103 -0.38 -3.80 -6.06
N PHE A 104 -1.05 -2.73 -5.61
CA PHE A 104 -1.13 -1.52 -6.41
C PHE A 104 0.24 -0.85 -6.50
N VAL A 105 0.55 -0.25 -7.65
CA VAL A 105 1.83 0.43 -7.91
C VAL A 105 1.53 1.86 -8.34
N MET A 106 1.93 2.80 -7.50
CA MET A 106 1.78 4.23 -7.73
C MET A 106 3.12 4.81 -8.20
N VAL A 107 3.14 5.36 -9.41
CA VAL A 107 4.35 5.98 -9.97
C VAL A 107 4.16 7.49 -10.00
N GLN A 108 5.11 8.22 -9.39
CA GLN A 108 5.13 9.67 -9.50
C GLN A 108 5.82 10.08 -10.82
N ALA A 109 5.12 10.88 -11.62
CA ALA A 109 5.63 11.46 -12.85
C ALA A 109 5.51 12.99 -12.75
N GLY A 110 6.64 13.64 -12.43
CA GLY A 110 6.66 15.06 -12.08
C GLY A 110 5.78 15.36 -10.86
N ASP A 111 4.81 16.25 -11.03
CA ASP A 111 3.85 16.63 -9.98
C ASP A 111 2.61 15.71 -9.92
N SER A 112 2.49 14.75 -10.84
CA SER A 112 1.36 13.84 -10.93
C SER A 112 1.69 12.45 -10.36
N VAL A 113 0.66 11.72 -9.94
CA VAL A 113 0.78 10.32 -9.51
C VAL A 113 -0.28 9.51 -10.27
N HIS A 114 0.12 8.38 -10.83
CA HIS A 114 -0.77 7.47 -11.55
C HIS A 114 -0.56 6.03 -11.08
N LEU A 115 -1.54 5.16 -11.37
CA LEU A 115 -1.43 3.73 -11.14
C LEU A 115 -0.83 3.06 -12.38
N ALA A 116 0.19 2.22 -12.17
CA ALA A 116 0.79 1.42 -13.24
C ALA A 116 0.02 0.11 -13.50
N ASN A 117 -0.85 -0.30 -12.58
CA ASN A 117 -1.75 -1.44 -12.76
C ASN A 117 -2.75 -1.14 -13.88
N ASP A 118 -3.09 -2.14 -14.70
CA ASP A 118 -4.22 -2.04 -15.62
C ASP A 118 -5.57 -1.93 -14.86
N GLU A 119 -6.65 -1.66 -15.60
CA GLU A 119 -8.00 -1.52 -15.03
C GLU A 119 -8.59 -2.85 -14.53
N ALA A 120 -8.15 -3.98 -15.07
CA ALA A 120 -8.64 -5.32 -14.72
C ALA A 120 -7.94 -5.90 -13.47
N PHE A 121 -6.91 -5.22 -12.98
CA PHE A 121 -6.12 -5.66 -11.84
C PHE A 121 -6.96 -5.83 -10.57
N VAL A 122 -6.85 -7.02 -9.97
CA VAL A 122 -7.45 -7.35 -8.67
C VAL A 122 -6.33 -7.47 -7.64
N PRO A 123 -6.34 -6.66 -6.56
CA PRO A 123 -5.32 -6.75 -5.52
C PRO A 123 -5.45 -8.06 -4.73
N ARG A 124 -4.32 -8.55 -4.23
CA ARG A 124 -4.33 -9.60 -3.21
C ARG A 124 -4.97 -9.04 -1.93
N THR A 125 -5.68 -9.88 -1.21
CA THR A 125 -6.13 -9.59 0.16
C THR A 125 -5.31 -10.41 1.15
N TRP A 126 -4.88 -9.78 2.24
CA TRP A 126 -4.15 -10.40 3.36
C TRP A 126 -5.05 -10.61 4.59
#